data_AF-A0A3B1JPG1-F1
#
_entry.id   AF-A0A3B1JPG1-F1
#
_cell.length_a   1.000
_cell.length_b   1.000
_cell.length_c   1.000
_cell.angle_alpha   90.00
_cell.angle_beta   90.00
_cell.angle_gamma   90.00
#
_symmetry.space_group_name_H-M   'P 1'
#
loop_
_entity.id
_entity.type
_entity.pdbx_description
1 polymer ?
#
loop_
_entity_poly.entity_id
_entity_poly.type
_entity_poly.pdbx_seq_one_letter_code
_entity_poly.pdbx_strand_id
1 'polypeptide(L)'
;MGNTCWELYCLEHGIQPDGQMPSRTPVGGHDDSFTTFFSETGSGKYVPRAVFVDLEPSVIDEVRTGLYRQLFHPEQLISGKEDAANNYARGHYTIGKEIIDSVLDREGEFSEAREDMAALEKDYEEVGIDSFEEDEEFEEY
;
A
#
# COMPACT_ATOMS: atom_id res chain seq x y z
N MET A 1 8.76 13.86 -7.48
CA MET A 1 9.17 13.57 -6.09
C MET A 1 8.70 12.18 -5.66
N GLY A 2 7.40 11.85 -5.72
CA GLY A 2 6.88 10.55 -5.28
C GLY A 2 7.54 9.34 -5.94
N ASN A 3 7.73 9.36 -7.28
CA ASN A 3 8.36 8.23 -7.99
C ASN A 3 9.76 7.93 -7.44
N THR A 4 10.66 8.91 -7.41
CA THR A 4 12.04 8.76 -6.88
C THR A 4 12.10 8.26 -5.43
N CYS A 5 11.15 8.66 -4.58
CA CYS A 5 11.08 8.15 -3.20
C CYS A 5 10.83 6.64 -3.17
N TRP A 6 9.89 6.16 -3.99
CA TRP A 6 9.60 4.73 -4.08
C TRP A 6 10.73 3.94 -4.75
N GLU A 7 11.44 4.53 -5.71
CA GLU A 7 12.64 3.90 -6.30
C GLU A 7 13.71 3.65 -5.22
N LEU A 8 13.95 4.64 -4.35
CA LEU A 8 14.90 4.50 -3.24
C LEU A 8 14.42 3.47 -2.21
N TYR A 9 13.15 3.51 -1.80
CA TYR A 9 12.57 2.51 -0.89
C TYR A 9 12.71 1.09 -1.45
N CYS A 10 12.46 0.89 -2.74
CA CYS A 10 12.64 -0.41 -3.37
C CYS A 10 14.09 -0.89 -3.31
N LEU A 11 15.06 0.01 -3.56
CA LEU A 11 16.48 -0.31 -3.47
C LEU A 11 16.92 -0.63 -2.03
N GLU A 12 16.44 0.12 -1.04
CA GLU A 12 16.75 -0.08 0.38
C GLU A 12 16.25 -1.43 0.88
N HIS A 13 15.09 -1.88 0.40
CA HIS A 13 14.46 -3.15 0.79
C HIS A 13 14.73 -4.30 -0.18
N GLY A 14 15.51 -4.10 -1.24
CA GLY A 14 15.82 -5.15 -2.23
C GLY A 14 14.62 -5.62 -3.07
N ILE A 15 13.61 -4.75 -3.22
CA ILE A 15 12.43 -4.99 -4.05
C ILE A 15 12.76 -4.58 -5.49
N GLN A 16 12.51 -5.48 -6.44
CA GLN A 16 12.72 -5.21 -7.85
C GLN A 16 11.62 -4.29 -8.44
N PRO A 17 11.85 -3.68 -9.61
CA PRO A 17 10.84 -2.83 -10.25
C PRO A 17 9.51 -3.51 -10.61
N ASP A 18 9.48 -4.83 -10.64
CA ASP A 18 8.27 -5.64 -10.82
C ASP A 18 7.60 -6.04 -9.48
N GLY A 19 8.17 -5.61 -8.36
CA GLY A 19 7.72 -5.91 -7.00
C GLY A 19 8.23 -7.25 -6.45
N GLN A 20 9.09 -7.97 -7.17
CA GLN A 20 9.65 -9.24 -6.70
C GLN A 20 10.82 -9.02 -5.74
N MET A 21 10.95 -9.89 -4.74
CA MET A 21 12.10 -9.88 -3.81
C MET A 21 12.78 -11.27 -3.83
N PRO A 22 13.84 -11.48 -4.62
CA PRO A 22 14.47 -12.80 -4.80
C PRO A 22 15.20 -13.31 -3.57
N SER A 23 15.76 -12.39 -2.78
CA SER A 23 16.50 -12.70 -1.57
C SER A 23 15.58 -12.65 -0.36
N ARG A 24 14.69 -13.63 -0.23
CA ARG A 24 14.17 -13.99 1.09
C ARG A 24 15.33 -14.69 1.83
N THR A 25 16.38 -13.97 2.22
CA THR A 25 17.39 -14.54 3.12
C THR A 25 16.72 -14.71 4.47
N PRO A 26 16.43 -15.94 4.93
CA PRO A 26 15.94 -16.17 6.29
C PRO A 26 17.16 -16.21 7.19
N VAL A 27 17.82 -15.06 7.33
CA VAL A 27 18.96 -14.92 8.24
C VAL A 27 18.52 -14.00 9.35
N GLY A 28 17.85 -14.61 10.32
CA GLY A 28 17.72 -14.11 11.70
C GLY A 28 17.14 -12.71 11.85
N GLY A 29 15.83 -12.64 12.06
CA GLY A 29 15.19 -11.52 12.76
C GLY A 29 15.21 -10.19 12.02
N HIS A 30 14.80 -10.18 10.76
CA HIS A 30 14.78 -8.96 9.94
C HIS A 30 13.38 -8.34 9.92
N ASP A 31 13.22 -7.36 10.80
CA ASP A 31 12.26 -6.24 10.77
C ASP A 31 11.22 -6.24 9.63
N ASP A 32 10.06 -6.86 9.84
CA ASP A 32 8.88 -6.77 8.96
C ASP A 32 8.30 -5.35 8.89
N SER A 33 8.94 -4.35 9.52
CA SER A 33 8.60 -2.92 9.50
C SER A 33 8.22 -2.38 8.11
N PHE A 34 8.87 -2.84 7.04
CA PHE A 34 8.58 -2.35 5.69
C PHE A 34 7.21 -2.78 5.14
N THR A 35 6.58 -3.80 5.71
CA THR A 35 5.18 -4.21 5.41
C THR A 35 4.15 -3.12 5.78
N THR A 36 4.56 -2.16 6.60
CA THR A 36 3.81 -0.91 6.83
C THR A 36 3.61 -0.13 5.54
N PHE A 37 4.59 -0.17 4.62
CA PHE A 37 4.60 0.62 3.39
C PHE A 37 4.27 -0.21 2.14
N PHE A 38 4.43 -1.54 2.19
CA PHE A 38 4.11 -2.44 1.08
C PHE A 38 3.06 -3.48 1.48
N SER A 39 2.12 -3.78 0.61
CA SER A 39 1.27 -4.96 0.70
C SER A 39 1.89 -6.12 -0.09
N GLU A 40 1.89 -7.32 0.48
CA GLU A 40 2.26 -8.54 -0.23
C GLU A 40 1.03 -9.14 -0.90
N THR A 41 1.13 -9.38 -2.21
CA THR A 41 0.10 -10.13 -2.94
C THR A 41 0.35 -11.64 -2.78
N GLY A 42 -0.67 -12.47 -2.95
CA GLY A 42 -0.51 -13.94 -2.92
C GLY A 42 0.47 -14.54 -3.94
N SER A 43 0.98 -13.73 -4.89
CA SER A 43 2.03 -14.09 -5.84
C SER A 43 3.46 -13.81 -5.36
N GLY A 44 3.63 -13.35 -4.12
CA GLY A 44 4.92 -12.94 -3.55
C GLY A 44 5.42 -11.59 -4.07
N LYS A 45 4.57 -10.83 -4.76
CA LYS A 45 4.86 -9.48 -5.24
C LYS A 45 4.49 -8.46 -4.17
N TYR A 46 5.40 -7.55 -3.87
CA TYR A 46 5.20 -6.39 -3.00
C TYR A 46 4.71 -5.19 -3.81
N VAL A 47 3.63 -4.56 -3.34
CA VAL A 47 3.00 -3.40 -3.96
C VAL A 47 2.96 -2.24 -2.96
N PRO A 48 3.41 -1.03 -3.31
CA PRO A 48 3.33 0.14 -2.44
C PRO A 48 1.89 0.45 -1.98
N ARG A 49 1.74 0.81 -0.71
CA ARG A 49 0.53 1.44 -0.16
C ARG A 49 0.56 2.94 -0.47
N ALA A 50 0.37 3.28 -1.73
CA ALA A 50 0.43 4.64 -2.23
C ALA A 50 -0.71 4.92 -3.23
N VAL A 51 -1.10 6.19 -3.31
CA VAL A 51 -1.95 6.71 -4.39
C VAL A 51 -1.23 7.88 -5.04
N PHE A 52 -1.12 7.84 -6.36
CA PHE A 52 -0.66 8.95 -7.18
C PHE A 52 -1.89 9.60 -7.80
N VAL A 53 -2.01 10.91 -7.59
CA VAL A 53 -3.14 11.70 -8.08
C VAL A 53 -2.60 12.89 -8.85
N ASP A 54 -3.08 13.06 -10.06
CA ASP A 54 -2.87 14.28 -10.84
C ASP A 54 -4.16 14.63 -11.61
N LEU A 55 -4.38 15.91 -11.87
CA LEU A 55 -5.53 16.39 -12.64
C LEU A 55 -5.32 16.24 -14.15
N GLU A 56 -4.06 16.07 -14.58
CA GLU A 56 -3.71 15.75 -15.97
C GLU A 56 -2.86 14.47 -16.07
N PRO A 57 -2.81 13.81 -17.24
CA PRO A 57 -2.20 12.49 -17.34
C PRO A 57 -0.67 12.48 -17.40
N SER A 58 -0.01 13.59 -17.76
CA SER A 58 1.40 13.62 -18.14
C SER A 58 2.33 12.94 -17.13
N VAL A 59 2.27 13.36 -15.86
CA VAL A 59 3.16 12.86 -14.80
C VAL A 59 2.81 11.41 -14.41
N ILE A 60 1.53 11.05 -14.44
CA ILE A 60 1.08 9.70 -14.11
C ILE A 60 1.45 8.71 -15.22
N ASP A 61 1.37 9.14 -16.48
CA ASP A 61 1.72 8.31 -17.64
C ASP A 61 3.23 8.01 -17.70
N GLU A 62 4.08 8.91 -17.20
CA GLU A 62 5.50 8.61 -16.99
C GLU A 62 5.70 7.43 -16.03
N VAL A 63 4.90 7.33 -14.96
CA VAL A 63 4.94 6.18 -14.04
C VAL A 63 4.40 4.93 -14.72
N ARG A 64 3.27 5.02 -15.44
CA ARG A 64 2.64 3.90 -16.16
C ARG A 64 3.51 3.31 -17.28
N THR A 65 4.43 4.10 -17.81
CA THR A 65 5.33 3.67 -18.90
C THR A 65 6.78 3.52 -18.46
N GLY A 66 7.10 3.95 -17.24
CA GLY A 66 8.44 3.93 -16.66
C GLY A 66 8.91 2.55 -16.20
N LEU A 67 10.10 2.54 -15.58
CA LEU A 67 10.76 1.32 -15.11
C LEU A 67 9.90 0.57 -14.08
N TYR A 68 9.25 1.31 -13.17
CA TYR A 68 8.42 0.80 -12.09
C TYR A 68 6.94 0.68 -12.45
N ARG A 69 6.59 0.67 -13.75
CA ARG A 69 5.19 0.52 -14.22
C ARG A 69 4.47 -0.71 -13.69
N GLN A 70 5.23 -1.75 -13.31
CA GLN A 70 4.70 -2.98 -12.76
C GLN A 70 4.59 -2.94 -11.23
N LEU A 71 5.22 -1.99 -10.56
CA LEU A 71 5.24 -1.94 -9.10
C LEU A 71 3.87 -1.58 -8.52
N PHE A 72 3.21 -0.57 -9.09
CA PHE A 72 1.94 -0.05 -8.59
C PHE A 72 0.73 -0.76 -9.20
N HIS A 73 -0.40 -0.78 -8.46
CA HIS A 73 -1.68 -1.14 -9.07
C HIS A 73 -2.15 -0.02 -10.00
N PRO A 74 -2.71 -0.33 -11.20
CA PRO A 74 -3.22 0.71 -12.10
C PRO A 74 -4.25 1.65 -11.45
N GLU A 75 -5.04 1.13 -10.52
CA GLU A 75 -6.05 1.87 -9.75
C GLU A 75 -5.45 2.83 -8.72
N GLN A 76 -4.18 2.66 -8.35
CA GLN A 76 -3.44 3.61 -7.51
C GLN A 76 -2.94 4.82 -8.30
N LEU A 77 -3.03 4.81 -9.64
CA LEU A 77 -2.52 5.83 -10.54
C LEU A 77 -3.70 6.60 -11.15
N ILE A 78 -4.20 7.60 -10.44
CA ILE A 78 -5.40 8.36 -10.78
C ILE A 78 -5.02 9.63 -11.52
N SER A 79 -5.59 9.81 -12.72
CA SER A 79 -5.33 10.96 -13.59
C SER A 79 -6.62 11.56 -14.11
N GLY A 80 -6.80 12.88 -13.97
CA GLY A 80 -7.86 13.62 -14.65
C GLY A 80 -7.58 13.87 -16.14
N LYS A 81 -8.42 14.69 -16.77
CA LYS A 81 -8.32 15.06 -18.20
C LYS A 81 -7.87 16.49 -18.44
N GLU A 82 -7.97 17.34 -17.43
CA GLU A 82 -7.74 18.78 -17.52
C GLU A 82 -6.96 19.26 -16.29
N ASP A 83 -6.01 20.17 -16.49
CA ASP A 83 -5.30 20.76 -15.37
C ASP A 83 -6.15 21.77 -14.57
N ALA A 84 -5.66 22.13 -13.37
CA ALA A 84 -6.22 23.24 -12.61
C ALA A 84 -5.81 24.62 -13.15
N ALA A 85 -4.95 24.70 -14.18
CA ALA A 85 -4.35 25.92 -14.71
C ALA A 85 -3.77 26.86 -13.61
N ASN A 86 -3.05 26.28 -12.63
CA ASN A 86 -2.53 27.00 -11.46
C ASN A 86 -3.60 27.76 -10.64
N ASN A 87 -4.87 27.35 -10.73
CA ASN A 87 -5.99 27.97 -10.03
C ASN A 87 -6.54 27.04 -8.95
N TYR A 88 -6.40 27.44 -7.69
CA TYR A 88 -6.92 26.69 -6.54
C TYR A 88 -8.43 26.43 -6.63
N ALA A 89 -9.22 27.41 -7.06
CA ALA A 89 -10.67 27.23 -7.15
C ALA A 89 -11.04 26.18 -8.21
N ARG A 90 -10.27 26.09 -9.30
CA ARG A 90 -10.48 25.02 -10.29
C ARG A 90 -10.19 23.65 -9.69
N GLY A 91 -9.03 23.52 -9.04
CA GLY A 91 -8.64 22.29 -8.36
C GLY A 91 -9.64 21.87 -7.28
N HIS A 92 -10.12 22.78 -6.44
CA HIS A 92 -10.98 22.43 -5.31
C HIS A 92 -12.46 22.26 -5.67
N TYR A 93 -13.02 23.15 -6.48
CA TYR A 93 -14.49 23.23 -6.65
C TYR A 93 -15.01 22.66 -7.97
N THR A 94 -14.17 22.51 -8.98
CA THR A 94 -14.61 22.10 -10.33
C THR A 94 -13.89 20.82 -10.74
N ILE A 95 -12.70 20.94 -11.33
CA ILE A 95 -11.95 19.83 -11.91
C ILE A 95 -11.59 18.76 -10.87
N GLY A 96 -11.07 19.15 -9.71
CA GLY A 96 -10.70 18.13 -8.70
C GLY A 96 -11.90 17.46 -8.03
N LYS A 97 -13.09 18.07 -8.08
CA LYS A 97 -14.32 17.40 -7.63
C LYS A 97 -14.69 16.23 -8.53
N GLU A 98 -14.26 16.22 -9.79
CA GLU A 98 -14.56 15.12 -10.72
C GLU A 98 -13.78 13.84 -10.39
N ILE A 99 -12.62 13.97 -9.71
CA ILE A 99 -11.76 12.82 -9.39
C ILE A 99 -11.74 12.46 -7.91
N ILE A 100 -12.30 13.31 -7.03
CA ILE A 100 -12.22 13.13 -5.57
C ILE A 100 -12.85 11.81 -5.11
N ASP A 101 -13.97 11.40 -5.71
CA ASP A 101 -14.65 10.17 -5.35
C ASP A 101 -13.75 8.95 -5.66
N SER A 102 -13.08 8.93 -6.80
CA SER A 102 -12.13 7.87 -7.15
C SER A 102 -10.91 7.83 -6.23
N VAL A 103 -10.46 8.99 -5.74
CA VAL A 103 -9.36 9.06 -4.76
C VAL A 103 -9.81 8.49 -3.42
N LEU A 104 -11.00 8.88 -2.95
CA LEU A 104 -11.56 8.41 -1.68
C LEU A 104 -11.83 6.90 -1.68
N ASP A 105 -12.36 6.36 -2.78
CA ASP A 105 -12.59 4.92 -2.93
C ASP A 105 -11.26 4.16 -2.78
N ARG A 106 -10.19 4.65 -3.42
CA ARG A 106 -8.87 4.03 -3.35
C ARG A 106 -8.22 4.15 -1.98
N GLU A 107 -8.41 5.27 -1.28
CA GLU A 107 -7.98 5.44 0.11
C GLU A 107 -8.73 4.50 1.05
N GLY A 108 -10.04 4.32 0.83
CA GLY A 108 -10.91 3.43 1.60
C GLY A 108 -10.40 1.99 1.66
N GLU A 109 -9.95 1.45 0.52
CA GLU A 109 -9.38 0.09 0.46
C GLU A 109 -8.14 -0.08 1.35
N PHE A 110 -7.31 0.97 1.49
CA PHE A 110 -6.14 0.89 2.38
C PHE A 110 -6.54 0.95 3.84
N SER A 111 -7.60 1.70 4.20
CA SER A 111 -8.11 1.72 5.58
C SER A 111 -8.77 0.41 5.97
N GLU A 112 -9.62 -0.17 5.11
CA GLU A 112 -10.28 -1.45 5.37
C GLU A 112 -9.25 -2.56 5.56
N ALA A 113 -8.27 -2.67 4.65
CA ALA A 113 -7.19 -3.66 4.78
C ALA A 113 -6.33 -3.48 6.05
N ARG A 114 -6.27 -2.27 6.63
CA ARG A 114 -5.58 -2.02 7.91
C ARG A 114 -6.45 -2.40 9.10
N GLU A 115 -7.74 -2.11 9.06
CA GLU A 115 -8.69 -2.48 10.11
C GLU A 115 -8.86 -4.00 10.17
N ASP A 116 -8.96 -4.68 9.02
CA ASP A 116 -9.05 -6.15 8.94
C ASP A 116 -7.80 -6.84 9.49
N MET A 117 -6.61 -6.31 9.21
CA MET A 117 -5.36 -6.84 9.75
C MET A 117 -5.28 -6.68 11.27
N ALA A 118 -5.67 -5.51 11.79
CA ALA A 118 -5.70 -5.25 13.23
C ALA A 118 -6.78 -6.09 13.95
N ALA A 119 -7.92 -6.34 13.29
CA ALA A 119 -8.95 -7.23 13.80
C ALA A 119 -8.46 -8.68 13.86
N LEU A 120 -7.82 -9.17 12.79
CA LEU A 120 -7.25 -10.52 12.76
C LEU A 120 -6.15 -10.71 13.81
N GLU A 121 -5.22 -9.77 13.98
CA GLU A 121 -4.20 -9.85 15.04
C GLU A 121 -4.82 -9.97 16.43
N LYS A 122 -5.84 -9.15 16.71
CA LYS A 122 -6.56 -9.19 17.98
C LYS A 122 -7.28 -10.52 18.19
N ASP A 123 -7.95 -11.04 17.15
CA ASP A 123 -8.65 -12.32 17.22
C ASP A 123 -7.66 -13.48 17.46
N TYR A 124 -6.46 -13.43 16.86
CA TYR A 124 -5.40 -14.41 17.09
C TYR A 124 -4.82 -14.33 18.51
N GLU A 125 -4.67 -13.14 19.09
CA GLU A 125 -4.27 -12.98 20.49
C GLU A 125 -5.34 -13.52 21.44
N GLU A 126 -6.63 -13.24 21.19
CA GLU A 126 -7.75 -13.71 22.03
C GLU A 126 -7.87 -15.24 22.02
N VAL A 127 -7.81 -15.86 20.83
CA VAL A 127 -7.83 -17.33 20.72
C VAL A 127 -6.56 -17.97 21.28
N GLY A 128 -5.41 -17.30 21.14
CA GLY A 128 -4.16 -17.72 21.77
C GLY A 128 -4.28 -17.74 23.29
N ILE A 129 -4.85 -16.68 23.89
CA ILE A 129 -5.05 -16.58 25.33
C ILE A 129 -6.04 -17.64 25.84
N ASP A 130 -7.17 -17.85 25.16
CA ASP A 130 -8.13 -18.90 25.51
C ASP A 130 -7.48 -20.30 25.54
N SER A 131 -6.56 -20.58 24.60
CA SER A 131 -5.85 -21.87 24.58
C SER A 131 -4.82 -22.05 25.71
N PHE A 132 -4.22 -20.97 26.21
CA PHE A 132 -3.32 -21.03 27.37
C PHE A 132 -4.09 -21.10 28.70
N GLU A 133 -5.26 -20.47 28.81
CA GLU A 133 -6.12 -20.58 29.98
C GLU A 133 -6.74 -21.98 30.13
N GLU A 134 -7.15 -22.63 29.03
CA GLU A 134 -7.63 -24.03 29.05
C GLU A 134 -6.52 -25.03 29.44
N ASP A 135 -5.26 -24.79 29.04
CA ASP A 135 -4.13 -25.65 29.39
C ASP A 135 -3.68 -25.46 30.87
N GLU A 136 -3.75 -24.24 31.43
CA GLU A 136 -3.49 -24.00 32.86
C GLU A 136 -4.57 -24.62 33.77
N GLU A 137 -5.84 -24.64 33.33
CA GLU A 137 -6.94 -25.28 34.10
C GLU A 137 -6.82 -26.81 34.13
N PHE A 138 -6.14 -27.42 33.14
CA PHE A 138 -5.89 -28.88 33.09
C PHE A 138 -4.69 -29.34 33.91
N GLU A 139 -3.74 -28.46 34.25
CA GLU A 139 -2.60 -28.77 35.13
C GLU A 139 -2.91 -28.65 36.64
N GLU A 140 -4.09 -28.13 37.03
CA GLU A 140 -4.48 -27.93 38.44
C GLU A 140 -5.25 -29.12 39.10
N TYR A 141 -5.02 -30.36 38.65
CA TYR A 141 -5.67 -31.57 39.23
C TYR A 141 -4.72 -32.73 39.59
#